data_AF-A0A6P5ZPY1-F1
#
_entry.id   AF-A0A6P5ZPY1-F1
#
_cell.length_a   1.000
_cell.length_b   1.000
_cell.length_c   1.000
_cell.angle_alpha   90.00
_cell.angle_beta   90.00
_cell.angle_gamma   90.00
#
_symmetry.space_group_name_H-M   'P 1'
#
loop_
_entity.id
_entity.type
_entity.pdbx_description
1 polymer ?
#
loop_
_entity_poly.entity_id
_entity_poly.type
_entity_poly.pdbx_seq_one_letter_code
_entity_poly.pdbx_strand_id
1 'polypeptide(L)'
;MNHNQQSGDAKNDDDSALSDFLASLMDYTPAIPDELVEHYLAKSGFQCPDVRLIRLVAVATQKFVAEVASDALQHCKARQAAVIKDKREKQQKDKHLILTMDDLSKSLLEYGVNVQHQDYFADDPSTGRDPASREE
;
A
#
# COMPACT_ATOMS: atom_id res chain seq x y z
N MET A 1 3.63 30.59 -40.22
CA MET A 1 4.64 29.86 -39.41
C MET A 1 4.64 30.44 -38.00
N ASN A 2 4.31 29.61 -36.99
CA ASN A 2 4.80 29.63 -35.59
C ASN A 2 3.73 29.12 -34.64
N HIS A 3 3.77 27.82 -34.35
CA HIS A 3 3.00 27.15 -33.29
C HIS A 3 3.88 26.15 -32.51
N ASN A 4 5.22 26.29 -32.53
CA ASN A 4 6.13 25.27 -32.01
C ASN A 4 7.01 25.71 -30.82
N GLN A 5 6.67 26.81 -30.13
CA GLN A 5 7.53 27.37 -29.06
C GLN A 5 7.08 26.99 -27.62
N GLN A 6 5.84 26.53 -27.40
CA GLN A 6 5.30 26.32 -26.05
C GLN A 6 5.70 24.99 -25.37
N SER A 7 6.21 24.01 -26.11
CA SER A 7 6.56 22.69 -25.52
C SER A 7 7.97 22.62 -24.92
N GLY A 8 8.79 23.68 -25.06
CA GLY A 8 10.16 23.73 -24.56
C GLY A 8 10.28 24.20 -23.11
N ASP A 9 9.47 25.18 -22.69
CA ASP A 9 9.58 25.79 -21.35
C ASP A 9 9.09 24.86 -20.24
N ALA A 10 7.95 24.17 -20.41
CA ALA A 10 7.39 23.29 -19.38
C ALA A 10 8.33 22.12 -19.00
N LYS A 11 9.12 21.61 -19.96
CA LYS A 11 10.10 20.54 -19.69
C LYS A 11 11.28 21.02 -18.84
N ASN A 12 11.69 22.29 -19.02
CA ASN A 12 12.77 22.86 -18.23
C ASN A 12 12.32 23.11 -16.78
N ASP A 13 11.06 23.49 -16.58
CA ASP A 13 10.50 23.70 -15.24
C ASP A 13 10.41 22.37 -14.47
N ASP A 14 9.98 21.28 -15.10
CA ASP A 14 9.90 19.94 -14.48
C ASP A 14 11.28 19.40 -14.08
N ASP A 15 12.28 19.54 -14.96
CA ASP A 15 13.66 19.12 -14.67
C ASP A 15 14.28 19.94 -13.52
N SER A 16 13.98 21.25 -13.46
CA SER A 16 14.41 22.12 -12.36
C SER A 16 13.77 21.71 -11.04
N ALA A 17 12.46 21.45 -11.05
CA ALA A 17 11.71 20.99 -9.87
C ALA A 17 12.20 19.63 -9.38
N LEU A 18 12.51 18.70 -10.29
CA LEU A 18 13.08 17.40 -9.95
C LEU A 18 14.46 17.54 -9.31
N SER A 19 15.32 18.39 -9.88
CA SER A 19 16.65 18.66 -9.33
C SER A 19 16.57 19.25 -7.91
N ASP A 20 15.69 20.22 -7.69
CA ASP A 20 15.46 20.83 -6.39
C ASP A 20 14.89 19.82 -5.38
N PHE A 21 13.98 18.95 -5.81
CA PHE A 21 13.47 17.87 -4.98
C PHE A 21 14.58 16.90 -4.56
N LEU A 22 15.41 16.42 -5.49
CA LEU A 22 16.53 15.53 -5.17
C LEU A 22 17.56 16.22 -4.25
N ALA A 23 17.81 17.51 -4.44
CA ALA A 23 18.66 18.28 -3.56
C ALA A 23 18.10 18.31 -2.12
N SER A 24 16.79 18.51 -1.97
CA SER A 24 16.13 18.52 -0.65
C SER A 24 16.26 17.19 0.11
N LEU A 25 16.43 16.06 -0.59
CA LEU A 25 16.62 14.74 0.02
C LEU A 25 17.96 14.59 0.76
N MET A 26 18.95 15.44 0.49
CA MET A 26 20.22 15.43 1.23
C MET A 26 20.04 15.74 2.72
N ASP A 27 19.07 16.59 3.05
CA ASP A 27 18.83 17.04 4.44
C ASP A 27 17.57 16.41 5.05
N TYR A 28 16.78 15.68 4.26
CA TYR A 28 15.60 14.97 4.73
C TYR A 28 15.95 13.60 5.31
N THR A 29 15.38 13.25 6.46
CA THR A 29 15.47 11.90 7.05
C THR A 29 14.11 11.20 6.93
N PRO A 30 13.94 10.23 6.00
CA PRO A 30 12.70 9.49 5.86
C PRO A 30 12.42 8.61 7.09
N ALA A 31 11.14 8.30 7.32
CA ALA A 31 10.72 7.31 8.33
C ALA A 31 11.26 5.88 8.09
N ILE A 32 11.64 5.53 6.86
CA ILE A 32 12.30 4.27 6.51
C ILE A 32 13.81 4.55 6.56
N PRO A 33 14.59 3.85 7.42
CA PRO A 33 16.03 4.08 7.55
C PRO A 33 16.81 3.79 6.27
N ASP A 34 17.89 4.54 6.05
CA ASP A 34 18.74 4.44 4.86
C ASP A 34 19.33 3.01 4.74
N GLU A 35 19.76 2.40 5.85
CA GLU A 35 20.35 1.06 5.89
C GLU A 35 19.37 -0.03 5.43
N LEU A 36 18.08 0.14 5.70
CA LEU A 36 17.05 -0.81 5.27
C LEU A 36 16.87 -0.75 3.75
N VAL A 37 16.88 0.46 3.19
CA VAL A 37 16.80 0.66 1.74
C VAL A 37 18.05 0.12 1.07
N GLU A 38 19.24 0.44 1.57
CA GLU A 38 20.51 -0.08 1.06
C GLU A 38 20.53 -1.61 1.05
N HIS A 39 20.05 -2.26 2.12
CA HIS A 39 19.93 -3.71 2.18
C HIS A 39 19.05 -4.28 1.05
N TYR A 40 17.86 -3.70 0.81
CA TYR A 40 16.96 -4.18 -0.24
C TYR A 40 17.42 -3.83 -1.66
N LEU A 41 18.08 -2.69 -1.85
CA LEU A 41 18.73 -2.33 -3.11
C LEU A 41 19.86 -3.32 -3.42
N ALA A 42 20.74 -3.60 -2.46
CA ALA A 42 21.83 -4.56 -2.62
C ALA A 42 21.30 -5.97 -2.90
N LYS A 43 20.22 -6.39 -2.21
CA LYS A 43 19.53 -7.66 -2.48
C LYS A 43 18.98 -7.75 -3.90
N SER A 44 18.60 -6.62 -4.47
CA SER A 44 18.13 -6.51 -5.87
C SER A 44 19.27 -6.37 -6.89
N GLY A 45 20.53 -6.37 -6.42
CA GLY A 45 21.72 -6.22 -7.26
C GLY A 45 22.10 -4.78 -7.59
N PHE A 46 21.54 -3.79 -6.87
CA PHE A 46 21.83 -2.38 -7.07
C PHE A 46 22.57 -1.79 -5.86
N GLN A 47 23.74 -1.22 -6.09
CA GLN A 47 24.49 -0.46 -5.08
C GLN A 47 24.72 0.94 -5.60
N CYS A 48 24.34 1.94 -4.81
CA CYS A 48 24.50 3.34 -5.17
C CYS A 48 25.08 4.11 -3.98
N PRO A 49 26.20 4.85 -4.17
CA PRO A 49 26.76 5.68 -3.12
C PRO A 49 26.00 7.01 -2.93
N ASP A 50 25.03 7.33 -3.80
CA ASP A 50 24.25 8.57 -3.71
C ASP A 50 23.08 8.40 -2.72
N VAL A 51 23.23 9.01 -1.55
CA VAL A 51 22.23 9.03 -0.47
C VAL A 51 20.87 9.58 -0.93
N ARG A 52 20.85 10.49 -1.92
CA ARG A 52 19.59 11.05 -2.45
C ARG A 52 18.76 9.98 -3.13
N LEU A 53 19.39 9.04 -3.84
CA LEU A 53 18.70 7.95 -4.51
C LEU A 53 18.20 6.92 -3.50
N ILE A 54 18.96 6.65 -2.45
CA ILE A 54 18.53 5.80 -1.32
C ILE A 54 17.28 6.41 -0.69
N ARG A 55 17.32 7.70 -0.34
CA ARG A 55 16.18 8.39 0.28
C ARG A 55 15.01 8.60 -0.66
N LEU A 56 15.25 8.75 -1.96
CA LEU A 56 14.19 8.78 -2.96
C LEU A 56 13.38 7.48 -2.92
N VAL A 57 14.06 6.33 -2.90
CA VAL A 57 13.41 5.02 -2.79
C VAL A 57 12.66 4.90 -1.47
N ALA A 58 13.23 5.39 -0.36
CA ALA A 58 12.54 5.44 0.93
C ALA A 58 11.22 6.23 0.85
N VAL A 59 11.26 7.46 0.33
CA VAL A 59 10.09 8.35 0.21
C VAL A 59 9.05 7.77 -0.76
N ALA A 60 9.49 7.22 -1.90
CA ALA A 60 8.58 6.58 -2.86
C ALA A 60 7.87 5.38 -2.22
N THR A 61 8.58 4.58 -1.44
CA THR A 61 8.02 3.43 -0.71
C THR A 61 7.02 3.89 0.36
N GLN A 62 7.34 4.94 1.11
CA GLN A 62 6.42 5.54 2.08
C GLN A 62 5.15 6.06 1.43
N LYS A 63 5.28 6.79 0.32
CA LYS A 63 4.14 7.28 -0.45
C LYS A 63 3.26 6.13 -0.91
N PHE A 64 3.86 5.09 -1.49
CA PHE A 64 3.13 3.91 -1.95
C PHE A 64 2.34 3.24 -0.82
N VAL A 65 2.97 2.97 0.32
CA VAL A 65 2.28 2.37 1.49
C VAL A 65 1.19 3.30 2.02
N ALA A 66 1.42 4.61 2.04
CA ALA A 66 0.42 5.59 2.48
C ALA A 66 -0.80 5.66 1.56
N GLU A 67 -0.61 5.52 0.25
CA GLU A 67 -1.70 5.46 -0.73
C GLU A 67 -2.54 4.20 -0.52
N VAL A 68 -1.92 3.02 -0.44
CA VAL A 68 -2.61 1.75 -0.12
C VAL A 68 -3.39 1.85 1.21
N ALA A 69 -2.77 2.41 2.25
CA ALA A 69 -3.44 2.59 3.54
C ALA A 69 -4.62 3.58 3.45
N SER A 70 -4.50 4.63 2.65
CA SER A 70 -5.55 5.62 2.43
C SER A 70 -6.74 5.02 1.69
N ASP A 71 -6.49 4.20 0.66
CA ASP A 71 -7.53 3.52 -0.10
C ASP A 71 -8.25 2.47 0.77
N ALA A 72 -7.50 1.68 1.55
CA ALA A 72 -8.07 0.75 2.52
C ALA A 72 -8.93 1.47 3.58
N LEU A 73 -8.51 2.66 4.03
CA LEU A 73 -9.30 3.49 4.95
C LEU A 73 -10.63 3.93 4.32
N GLN A 74 -10.65 4.26 3.03
CA GLN A 74 -11.87 4.59 2.31
C GLN A 74 -12.84 3.40 2.24
N HIS A 75 -12.33 2.20 1.93
CA HIS A 75 -13.14 0.98 1.97
C HIS A 75 -13.69 0.69 3.37
N CYS A 76 -12.89 0.88 4.42
CA CYS A 76 -13.32 0.70 5.80
C CYS A 76 -14.49 1.64 6.15
N LYS A 77 -14.37 2.92 5.79
CA LYS A 77 -15.44 3.93 6.00
C LYS A 77 -16.72 3.58 5.22
N ALA A 78 -16.58 3.17 3.96
CA ALA A 78 -17.72 2.79 3.11
C ALA A 78 -18.48 1.59 3.68
N ARG A 79 -17.76 0.55 4.15
CA ARG A 79 -18.35 -0.61 4.81
C ARG A 79 -19.10 -0.22 6.09
N GLN A 80 -18.49 0.57 6.97
CA GLN A 80 -19.16 1.00 8.20
C GLN A 80 -20.40 1.86 7.93
N ALA A 81 -20.37 2.71 6.90
CA ALA A 81 -21.53 3.51 6.47
C ALA A 81 -22.72 2.64 6.03
N ALA A 82 -22.46 1.52 5.34
CA ALA A 82 -23.50 0.59 4.91
C ALA A 82 -24.22 -0.06 6.11
N VAL A 83 -23.48 -0.49 7.14
CA VAL A 83 -24.04 -1.16 8.34
C VAL A 83 -24.96 -0.23 9.15
N ILE A 84 -24.68 1.07 9.17
CA ILE A 84 -25.46 2.05 9.97
C ILE A 84 -26.84 2.31 9.36
N LYS A 85 -27.00 2.12 8.04
CA LYS A 85 -28.27 2.44 7.35
C LYS A 85 -29.42 1.54 7.81
N ASP A 86 -29.11 0.33 8.28
CA ASP A 86 -30.09 -0.69 8.72
C ASP A 86 -30.44 -0.64 10.21
N LYS A 87 -29.65 0.09 11.04
CA LYS A 87 -29.89 0.22 12.48
C LYS A 87 -29.78 1.67 12.93
N ARG A 88 -30.74 2.50 12.48
CA ARG A 88 -31.01 3.78 13.14
C ARG A 88 -31.55 3.46 14.53
N GLU A 89 -30.73 3.64 15.58
CA GLU A 89 -31.14 4.43 16.76
C GLU A 89 -30.16 4.48 17.94
N LYS A 90 -29.11 3.65 18.10
CA LYS A 90 -28.44 3.62 19.43
C LYS A 90 -26.92 3.55 19.58
N GLN A 91 -26.10 3.66 18.53
CA GLN A 91 -24.64 3.55 18.70
C GLN A 91 -23.86 4.57 17.87
N GLN A 92 -23.86 5.83 18.33
CA GLN A 92 -23.08 6.90 17.70
C GLN A 92 -21.70 7.11 18.36
N LYS A 93 -21.41 6.49 19.51
CA LYS A 93 -20.34 7.01 20.37
C LYS A 93 -18.94 6.44 20.20
N ASP A 94 -18.72 5.28 19.56
CA ASP A 94 -17.35 4.79 19.30
C ASP A 94 -17.30 3.94 18.03
N LYS A 95 -17.05 4.58 16.88
CA LYS A 95 -16.71 3.87 15.64
C LYS A 95 -15.20 3.88 15.48
N HIS A 96 -14.54 2.97 16.18
CA HIS A 96 -13.13 2.74 15.97
C HIS A 96 -12.91 2.20 14.54
N LEU A 97 -12.03 2.85 13.78
CA LEU A 97 -11.67 2.39 12.44
C LEU A 97 -10.60 1.32 12.59
N ILE A 98 -10.90 0.12 12.09
CA ILE A 98 -10.01 -1.04 12.12
C ILE A 98 -9.66 -1.39 10.68
N LEU A 99 -8.37 -1.52 10.39
CA LEU A 99 -7.90 -2.07 9.13
C LEU A 99 -8.17 -3.58 9.11
N THR A 100 -8.95 -4.04 8.15
CA THR A 100 -9.31 -5.46 7.99
C THR A 100 -8.83 -6.01 6.65
N MET A 101 -8.73 -7.34 6.54
CA MET A 101 -8.36 -7.99 5.27
C MET A 101 -9.31 -7.63 4.14
N ASP A 102 -10.61 -7.49 4.40
CA ASP A 102 -11.59 -7.08 3.38
C ASP A 102 -11.29 -5.70 2.77
N ASP A 103 -10.81 -4.75 3.58
CA ASP A 103 -10.47 -3.40 3.11
C ASP A 103 -9.15 -3.41 2.36
N LEU A 104 -8.16 -4.10 2.92
CA LEU A 104 -6.82 -4.18 2.37
C LEU A 104 -6.80 -4.96 1.04
N SER A 105 -7.50 -6.10 0.96
CA SER A 105 -7.59 -6.88 -0.28
C SER A 105 -8.25 -6.10 -1.40
N LYS A 106 -9.26 -5.26 -1.11
CA LYS A 106 -9.89 -4.38 -2.11
C LYS A 106 -8.94 -3.29 -2.59
N SER A 107 -8.25 -2.62 -1.66
CA SER A 107 -7.24 -1.61 -2.01
C SER A 107 -6.12 -2.20 -2.87
N LEU A 108 -5.57 -3.35 -2.46
CA LEU A 108 -4.49 -4.03 -3.20
C LEU A 108 -4.91 -4.54 -4.57
N LEU A 109 -6.19 -4.88 -4.76
CA LEU A 109 -6.72 -5.32 -6.05
C LEU A 109 -6.60 -4.23 -7.13
N GLU A 110 -6.72 -2.96 -6.75
CA GLU A 110 -6.53 -1.82 -7.66
C GLU A 110 -5.08 -1.69 -8.16
N TYR A 111 -4.12 -2.17 -7.37
CA TYR A 111 -2.70 -2.29 -7.73
C TYR A 111 -2.36 -3.63 -8.39
N GLY A 112 -3.36 -4.47 -8.70
CA GLY A 112 -3.18 -5.76 -9.36
C GLY A 112 -2.74 -6.90 -8.44
N VAL A 113 -2.79 -6.71 -7.12
CA VAL A 113 -2.40 -7.73 -6.13
C VAL A 113 -3.65 -8.43 -5.59
N ASN A 114 -3.78 -9.72 -5.91
CA ASN A 114 -4.90 -10.54 -5.45
C ASN A 114 -4.58 -11.21 -4.10
N VAL A 115 -5.24 -10.75 -3.03
CA VAL A 115 -5.10 -11.34 -1.69
C VAL A 115 -6.37 -12.12 -1.34
N GLN A 116 -6.31 -13.45 -1.49
CA GLN A 116 -7.38 -14.37 -1.11
C GLN A 116 -7.11 -14.96 0.26
N HIS A 117 -7.59 -14.28 1.30
CA HIS A 117 -7.60 -14.85 2.64
C HIS A 117 -8.86 -15.70 2.80
N GLN A 118 -8.71 -16.98 3.16
CA GLN A 118 -9.83 -17.85 3.49
C GLN A 118 -10.30 -17.56 4.90
N ASP A 119 -11.62 -17.45 5.13
CA ASP A 119 -12.16 -17.19 6.46
C ASP A 119 -11.95 -18.35 7.43
N TYR A 120 -11.91 -19.57 6.90
CA TYR A 120 -11.60 -20.78 7.64
C TYR A 120 -11.02 -21.84 6.70
N PHE A 121 -10.17 -22.71 7.25
CA PHE A 121 -9.81 -23.97 6.64
C PHE A 121 -10.65 -25.04 7.32
N ALA A 122 -11.50 -25.72 6.57
CA ALA A 122 -12.03 -26.99 7.03
C ALA A 122 -10.95 -28.04 6.76
N ASP A 123 -10.50 -28.73 7.81
CA ASP A 123 -9.74 -29.96 7.62
C ASP A 123 -10.54 -30.89 6.68
N ASP A 124 -9.84 -31.74 5.92
CA ASP A 124 -10.47 -32.73 5.05
C ASP A 124 -11.59 -33.45 5.83
N PRO A 125 -12.78 -33.71 5.27
CA PRO A 125 -13.88 -34.36 6.00
C PRO A 125 -13.54 -35.75 6.55
N SER A 126 -12.37 -36.32 6.20
CA SER A 126 -11.80 -37.53 6.80
C SER A 126 -10.89 -37.30 8.02
N THR A 127 -10.55 -36.05 8.34
CA THR A 127 -9.67 -35.68 9.45
C THR A 127 -10.40 -35.93 10.77
N GLY A 128 -9.97 -36.97 11.49
CA GLY A 128 -10.64 -37.46 12.71
C GLY A 128 -11.67 -38.57 12.48
N ARG A 129 -11.88 -39.05 11.25
CA ARG A 129 -12.61 -40.32 11.02
C ARG A 129 -11.67 -41.47 11.33
N ASP A 130 -11.99 -42.20 12.40
CA ASP A 130 -11.37 -43.48 12.71
C ASP A 130 -11.54 -44.43 11.50
N PRO A 131 -10.46 -44.98 10.90
CA PRO A 131 -10.53 -45.86 9.75
C PRO A 131 -11.41 -47.10 9.98
N ALA A 132 -11.74 -47.42 11.22
CA ALA A 132 -12.60 -48.54 11.60
C ALA A 132 -14.10 -48.35 11.33
N SER A 133 -14.56 -47.15 10.97
CA SER A 133 -16.00 -46.88 10.74
C SER A 133 -16.49 -47.11 9.30
N ARG A 134 -15.65 -47.69 8.43
CA ARG A 134 -15.96 -47.88 6.99
C ARG A 134 -16.55 -49.27 6.65
N GLU A 135 -16.87 -50.09 7.65
CA GLU A 135 -17.54 -51.37 7.45
C GLU A 135 -18.76 -51.47 8.37
N GLU A 136 -19.92 -51.03 7.87
CA GLU A 136 -21.25 -51.67 8.00
C GLU A 136 -22.30 -50.89 7.18
#